data_AF-A0A953DN37-F1
#
_entry.id   AF-A0A953DN37-F1
#
_cell.length_a   1.000
_cell.length_b   1.000
_cell.length_c   1.000
_cell.angle_alpha   90.00
_cell.angle_beta   90.00
_cell.angle_gamma   90.00
#
_symmetry.space_group_name_H-M   'P 1'
#
loop_
_entity.id
_entity.type
_entity.pdbx_description
1 polymer ?
#
loop_
_entity_poly.entity_id
_entity_poly.type
_entity_poly.pdbx_seq_one_letter_code
_entity_poly.pdbx_strand_id
1 'polypeptide(L)'
;MRRAFTAVLLVLATTPIAAFAEGSREAAIVPPELIRDSPAPYPVTLAEEGLAGSVNLQLLVDEAGEVAEARVVRASDPRFVETALHAATRLLFTPARQDGSPIAVRIFFTYRFEAPVPASPVDAAVAILRGRVRTRGSRVAVPGADVRIAGEHRAETDHEGRFTLTLPPGHVTLEVRARGHEPQSFNEDLRAGETLDVVYSLMPETIDPYQTIVRSDRERTEVSRIALERAEVHDVPGTMGDPFRVVMLLPGVSALASGVAYPVVRGSQPASTGYFIDGIRVPILFHLFLGPAVVQPAFVDGIDFFPGVAPPEYGRLLGGAIDGRIARAHDDRVHLDAYADVLNLGAMLELPVESTGTSITLAGRISYTPWLVALAGNLVLREFIGTFVLDFWDYQARIEQKLGEGRRLRLLVFGSNDSFGLRNGVGGLTAMESILFHRADLRYSQPLGRGELAAGITWGLDRSNTLSAQQ
;
A
#
# COMPACT_ATOMS: atom_id res chain seq x y z
N MET A 1 -7.17 69.83 22.73
CA MET A 1 -6.61 68.92 23.74
C MET A 1 -5.18 68.56 23.32
N ARG A 2 -4.20 68.80 24.22
CA ARG A 2 -2.77 68.36 24.27
C ARG A 2 -1.89 68.72 23.04
N ARG A 3 -1.09 69.81 22.99
CA ARG A 3 0.12 70.28 23.76
C ARG A 3 1.28 69.25 23.71
N ALA A 4 2.55 69.54 23.41
CA ALA A 4 3.47 70.69 23.65
C ALA A 4 4.70 70.59 22.69
N PHE A 5 5.35 71.64 22.15
CA PHE A 5 6.33 72.59 22.76
C PHE A 5 7.58 71.86 23.33
N THR A 6 8.87 72.23 23.20
CA THR A 6 9.62 73.44 22.81
C THR A 6 11.10 73.07 22.56
N ALA A 7 11.81 73.90 21.80
CA ALA A 7 13.23 73.93 21.46
C ALA A 7 14.23 74.06 22.63
N VAL A 8 15.52 73.82 22.34
CA VAL A 8 16.67 74.45 23.02
C VAL A 8 17.72 74.88 21.98
N LEU A 9 18.27 76.08 22.21
CA LEU A 9 19.22 76.89 21.44
C LEU A 9 20.49 77.09 22.29
N LEU A 10 21.69 77.12 21.69
CA LEU A 10 22.88 77.91 22.13
C LEU A 10 23.98 77.78 21.04
N VAL A 11 24.38 78.82 20.27
CA VAL A 11 25.41 79.88 20.54
C VAL A 11 26.85 79.27 20.60
N LEU A 12 27.93 79.68 19.93
CA LEU A 12 28.54 81.00 19.63
C LEU A 12 29.59 80.88 18.49
N ALA A 13 30.02 82.03 17.97
CA ALA A 13 30.90 82.31 16.83
C ALA A 13 32.40 81.96 16.99
N THR A 14 33.13 81.82 15.86
CA THR A 14 34.27 82.67 15.43
C THR A 14 35.09 81.96 14.35
N THR A 15 35.32 82.63 13.22
CA THR A 15 36.30 82.24 12.19
C THR A 15 37.71 82.65 12.63
N PRO A 16 38.73 81.81 12.38
CA PRO A 16 39.90 82.31 11.67
C PRO A 16 40.49 81.35 10.63
N ILE A 17 41.51 81.87 9.95
CA ILE A 17 42.04 81.57 8.62
C ILE A 17 43.17 80.52 8.62
N ALA A 18 43.30 79.87 7.45
CA ALA A 18 44.47 79.18 6.86
C ALA A 18 44.88 77.80 7.40
N ALA A 19 44.90 76.80 6.51
CA ALA A 19 46.14 76.35 5.84
C ALA A 19 45.82 75.31 4.75
N PHE A 20 46.61 75.35 3.68
CA PHE A 20 46.57 74.44 2.55
C PHE A 20 46.72 72.96 2.96
N ALA A 21 45.92 72.11 2.35
CA ALA A 21 46.29 70.73 2.04
C ALA A 21 45.57 70.36 0.72
N GLU A 22 46.27 70.51 -0.40
CA GLU A 22 45.93 69.81 -1.64
C GLU A 22 46.04 68.30 -1.35
N GLY A 23 44.91 67.68 -1.00
CA GLY A 23 44.78 66.24 -0.99
C GLY A 23 44.77 65.77 -2.43
N SER A 24 45.88 65.19 -2.88
CA SER A 24 45.95 64.36 -4.08
C SER A 24 44.79 63.36 -4.07
N ARG A 25 43.81 63.51 -4.98
CA ARG A 25 42.86 62.44 -5.27
C ARG A 25 43.66 61.29 -5.86
N GLU A 26 43.93 60.28 -5.05
CA GLU A 26 44.43 59.00 -5.53
C GLU A 26 43.36 58.42 -6.47
N ALA A 27 43.71 58.27 -7.75
CA ALA A 27 42.77 57.82 -8.78
C ALA A 27 42.10 56.52 -8.34
N ALA A 28 40.76 56.48 -8.35
CA ALA A 28 40.03 55.32 -7.86
C ALA A 28 40.05 54.24 -8.96
N ILE A 29 40.94 53.26 -8.80
CA ILE A 29 41.02 52.09 -9.69
C ILE A 29 40.06 51.01 -9.17
N VAL A 30 39.10 50.63 -10.00
CA VAL A 30 38.23 49.48 -9.78
C VAL A 30 38.83 48.28 -10.54
N PRO A 31 39.22 47.20 -9.83
CA PRO A 31 39.81 46.03 -10.47
C PRO A 31 38.77 45.24 -11.28
N PRO A 32 39.22 44.45 -12.27
CA PRO A 32 38.35 43.58 -13.05
C PRO A 32 37.89 42.37 -12.21
N GLU A 33 36.63 41.96 -12.35
CA GLU A 33 36.02 40.81 -11.69
C GLU A 33 35.68 39.72 -12.72
N LEU A 34 35.83 38.44 -12.37
CA LEU A 34 35.60 37.34 -13.30
C LEU A 34 34.10 37.18 -13.63
N ILE A 35 33.75 37.28 -14.91
CA ILE A 35 32.38 37.07 -15.43
C ILE A 35 32.22 35.62 -15.88
N ARG A 36 33.17 35.10 -16.66
CA ARG A 36 33.14 33.75 -17.22
C ARG A 36 34.43 33.03 -16.87
N ASP A 37 34.29 31.99 -16.07
CA ASP A 37 35.36 31.05 -15.79
C ASP A 37 35.62 30.14 -17.00
N SER A 38 36.84 29.63 -17.10
CA SER A 38 37.31 28.73 -18.13
C SER A 38 38.23 27.72 -17.46
N PRO A 39 37.69 26.61 -16.92
CA PRO A 39 38.49 25.62 -16.23
C PRO A 39 39.45 24.93 -17.20
N ALA A 40 40.72 24.84 -16.82
CA ALA A 40 41.73 24.11 -17.58
C ALA A 40 41.54 22.60 -17.36
N PRO A 41 41.27 21.80 -18.41
CA PRO A 41 41.12 20.36 -18.24
C PRO A 41 42.41 19.73 -17.70
N TYR A 42 42.29 18.79 -16.78
CA TYR A 42 43.44 18.05 -16.29
C TYR A 42 44.02 17.17 -17.42
N PRO A 43 45.32 17.25 -17.75
CA PRO A 43 45.93 16.43 -18.81
C PRO A 43 45.82 14.93 -18.49
N VAL A 44 45.15 14.16 -19.35
CA VAL A 44 44.89 12.71 -19.13
C VAL A 44 46.16 11.88 -18.97
N THR A 45 47.26 12.28 -19.61
CA THR A 45 48.57 11.63 -19.48
C THR A 45 49.17 11.74 -18.08
N LEU A 46 48.74 12.71 -17.28
CA LEU A 46 49.20 12.92 -15.91
C LEU A 46 48.28 12.26 -14.88
N ALA A 47 47.16 11.64 -15.31
CA ALA A 47 46.14 11.11 -14.40
C ALA A 47 46.66 9.86 -13.68
N GLU A 48 47.40 9.01 -14.39
CA GLU A 48 48.03 7.80 -13.83
C GLU A 48 49.17 8.13 -12.85
N GLU A 49 49.85 9.27 -13.06
CA GLU A 49 50.92 9.75 -12.18
C GLU A 49 50.41 10.45 -10.91
N GLY A 50 49.10 10.75 -10.83
CA GLY A 50 48.50 11.41 -9.67
C GLY A 50 49.06 12.80 -9.38
N LEU A 51 49.59 13.49 -10.40
CA LEU A 51 50.37 14.71 -10.23
C LEU A 51 49.48 15.93 -9.96
N ALA A 52 49.65 16.61 -8.83
CA ALA A 52 48.99 17.89 -8.55
C ALA A 52 49.92 19.07 -8.84
N GLY A 53 49.37 20.22 -9.22
CA GLY A 53 50.16 21.41 -9.50
C GLY A 53 49.37 22.70 -9.64
N SER A 54 50.07 23.81 -9.72
CA SER A 54 49.53 25.12 -10.09
C SER A 54 50.33 25.79 -11.21
N VAL A 55 49.65 26.65 -11.97
CA VAL A 55 50.21 27.54 -12.99
C VAL A 55 49.74 28.95 -12.71
N ASN A 56 50.68 29.85 -12.40
CA ASN A 56 50.43 31.28 -12.21
C ASN A 56 50.69 32.00 -13.54
N LEU A 57 49.65 32.66 -14.05
CA LEU A 57 49.67 33.45 -15.26
C LEU A 57 49.59 34.94 -14.93
N GLN A 58 50.25 35.76 -15.74
CA GLN A 58 50.00 37.19 -15.86
C GLN A 58 49.15 37.40 -17.11
N LEU A 59 47.93 37.92 -16.92
CA LEU A 59 46.98 38.19 -17.98
C LEU A 59 46.93 39.68 -18.27
N LEU A 60 46.96 40.08 -19.53
CA LEU A 60 46.56 41.40 -19.98
C LEU A 60 45.06 41.34 -20.30
N VAL A 61 44.24 41.96 -19.46
CA VAL A 61 42.82 42.12 -19.69
C VAL A 61 42.61 43.48 -20.36
N ASP A 62 41.91 43.49 -21.50
CA ASP A 62 41.67 44.70 -22.27
C ASP A 62 40.48 45.53 -21.75
N GLU A 63 40.17 46.63 -22.44
CA GLU A 63 39.08 47.55 -22.10
C GLU A 63 37.68 46.94 -22.25
N ALA A 64 37.56 45.81 -22.96
CA ALA A 64 36.33 45.03 -23.09
C ALA A 64 36.21 43.93 -22.02
N GLY A 65 37.28 43.68 -21.26
CA GLY A 65 37.34 42.61 -20.26
C GLY A 65 37.80 41.26 -20.81
N GLU A 66 38.28 41.21 -22.05
CA GLU A 66 38.81 40.00 -22.69
C GLU A 66 40.31 39.84 -22.41
N VAL A 67 40.79 38.60 -22.39
CA VAL A 67 42.21 38.31 -22.20
C VAL A 67 42.95 38.47 -23.53
N ALA A 68 43.59 39.62 -23.72
CA ALA A 68 44.38 39.94 -24.91
C ALA A 68 45.75 39.23 -24.93
N GLU A 69 46.33 38.96 -23.77
CA GLU A 69 47.61 38.27 -23.65
C GLU A 69 47.68 37.43 -22.35
N ALA A 70 48.27 36.24 -22.41
CA ALA A 70 48.54 35.40 -21.24
C ALA A 70 50.00 34.96 -21.23
N ARG A 71 50.72 35.28 -20.15
CA ARG A 71 52.12 34.90 -19.94
C ARG A 71 52.29 34.06 -18.69
N VAL A 72 53.11 33.02 -18.77
CA VAL A 72 53.44 32.20 -17.58
C VAL A 72 54.43 32.96 -16.72
N VAL A 73 54.08 33.13 -15.44
CA VAL A 73 54.98 33.70 -14.43
C VAL A 73 55.74 32.58 -13.74
N ARG A 74 55.01 31.53 -13.32
CA ARG A 74 55.55 30.36 -12.64
C ARG A 74 54.62 29.18 -12.82
N ALA A 75 55.18 28.02 -13.09
CA ALA A 75 54.47 26.75 -13.04
C ALA A 75 55.17 25.82 -12.04
N SER A 76 54.39 25.07 -11.28
CA SER A 76 54.90 23.98 -10.43
C SER A 76 55.38 22.79 -11.25
N ASP A 77 54.73 22.50 -12.37
CA ASP A 77 55.15 21.52 -13.37
C ASP A 77 54.88 22.09 -14.78
N PRO A 78 55.87 22.08 -15.70
CA PRO A 78 55.70 22.59 -17.07
C PRO A 78 54.59 21.91 -17.87
N ARG A 79 54.22 20.67 -17.54
CA ARG A 79 53.23 19.87 -18.28
C ARG A 79 51.79 20.39 -18.12
N PHE A 80 51.54 21.28 -17.17
CA PHE A 80 50.25 21.97 -17.02
C PHE A 80 50.14 23.29 -17.79
N VAL A 81 51.26 23.80 -18.32
CA VAL A 81 51.35 25.16 -18.87
C VAL A 81 50.46 25.35 -20.10
N GLU A 82 50.50 24.42 -21.05
CA GLU A 82 49.77 24.53 -22.31
C GLU A 82 48.26 24.60 -22.06
N THR A 83 47.74 23.73 -21.20
CA THR A 83 46.31 23.67 -20.89
C THR A 83 45.84 24.91 -20.13
N ALA A 84 46.67 25.44 -19.22
CA ALA A 84 46.39 26.68 -18.51
C ALA A 84 46.37 27.91 -19.45
N LEU A 85 47.34 28.02 -20.36
CA LEU A 85 47.39 29.11 -21.34
C LEU A 85 46.20 29.05 -22.30
N HIS A 86 45.87 27.87 -22.81
CA HIS A 86 44.73 27.69 -23.70
C HIS A 86 43.40 28.02 -23.01
N ALA A 87 43.22 27.58 -21.76
CA ALA A 87 42.01 27.90 -20.98
C ALA A 87 41.90 29.41 -20.68
N ALA A 88 43.01 30.08 -20.40
CA ALA A 88 43.04 31.51 -20.07
C ALA A 88 42.48 32.40 -21.18
N THR A 89 42.64 32.03 -22.45
CA THR A 89 42.13 32.80 -23.61
C THR A 89 40.61 32.95 -23.64
N ARG A 90 39.87 32.14 -22.86
CA ARG A 90 38.39 32.13 -22.83
C ARG A 90 37.81 32.75 -21.56
N LEU A 91 38.67 33.17 -20.63
CA LEU A 91 38.25 33.93 -19.45
C LEU A 91 37.66 35.27 -19.91
N LEU A 92 36.64 35.71 -19.20
CA LEU A 92 36.04 37.04 -19.40
C LEU A 92 35.91 37.72 -18.06
N PHE A 93 36.31 38.99 -18.00
CA PHE A 93 36.26 39.82 -16.80
C PHE A 93 35.37 41.05 -17.04
N THR A 94 34.97 41.73 -15.97
CA THR A 94 34.50 43.11 -16.06
C THR A 94 35.68 44.01 -16.44
N PRO A 95 35.50 45.04 -17.28
CA PRO A 95 36.57 45.98 -17.56
C PRO A 95 37.07 46.66 -16.28
N ALA A 96 38.39 46.68 -16.09
CA ALA A 96 39.00 47.50 -15.06
C ALA A 96 38.70 48.97 -15.35
N ARG A 97 38.43 49.78 -14.32
CA ARG A 97 38.11 51.20 -14.51
C ARG A 97 39.04 52.08 -13.70
N GLN A 98 39.52 53.16 -14.31
CA GLN A 98 40.19 54.25 -13.62
C GLN A 98 39.36 55.51 -13.80
N ASP A 99 38.91 56.10 -12.69
CA ASP A 99 38.06 57.29 -12.68
C ASP A 99 36.81 57.15 -13.58
N GLY A 100 36.26 55.93 -13.64
CA GLY A 100 35.06 55.58 -14.42
C GLY A 100 35.32 55.15 -15.87
N SER A 101 36.51 55.35 -16.42
CA SER A 101 36.86 54.96 -17.80
C SER A 101 37.48 53.54 -17.84
N PRO A 102 37.06 52.66 -18.76
CA PRO A 102 37.69 51.36 -18.95
C PRO A 102 39.18 51.49 -19.31
N ILE A 103 40.03 50.66 -18.71
CA ILE A 103 41.46 50.61 -18.99
C ILE A 103 41.92 49.15 -19.14
N ALA A 104 42.95 48.92 -19.96
CA ALA A 104 43.63 47.64 -19.97
C ALA A 104 44.51 47.49 -18.72
N VAL A 105 44.49 46.32 -18.08
CA VAL A 105 45.26 46.06 -16.84
C VAL A 105 45.91 44.69 -16.87
N ARG A 106 47.05 44.56 -16.17
CA ARG A 106 47.69 43.27 -15.93
C ARG A 106 47.29 42.69 -14.58
N ILE A 107 46.75 41.49 -14.58
CA ILE A 107 46.37 40.75 -13.37
C ILE A 107 47.08 39.41 -13.28
N PHE A 108 47.17 38.84 -12.07
CA PHE A 108 47.64 37.48 -11.87
C PHE A 108 46.45 36.53 -11.72
N PHE A 109 46.50 35.38 -12.40
CA PHE A 109 45.48 34.35 -12.33
C PHE A 109 46.14 32.98 -12.13
N THR A 110 45.64 32.19 -11.19
CA THR A 110 46.22 30.90 -10.82
C THR A 110 45.29 29.76 -11.18
N TYR A 111 45.73 28.89 -12.07
CA TYR A 111 45.11 27.57 -12.26
C TYR A 111 45.68 26.59 -11.25
N ARG A 112 44.80 25.85 -10.57
CA ARG A 112 45.16 24.72 -9.69
C ARG A 112 44.65 23.43 -10.33
N PHE A 113 45.55 22.50 -10.55
CA PHE A 113 45.32 21.16 -11.06
C PHE A 113 45.38 20.18 -9.90
N GLU A 114 44.26 19.51 -9.64
CA GLU A 114 44.16 18.43 -8.69
C GLU A 114 44.08 17.14 -9.48
N ALA A 115 44.88 16.14 -9.10
CA ALA A 115 44.81 14.83 -9.74
C ALA A 115 43.40 14.25 -9.53
N PRO A 116 42.76 13.74 -10.60
CA PRO A 116 41.50 13.02 -10.43
C PRO A 116 41.79 11.84 -9.49
N VAL A 117 41.05 11.77 -8.38
CA VAL A 117 41.14 10.64 -7.45
C VAL A 117 40.92 9.38 -8.29
N PRO A 118 41.90 8.46 -8.39
CA PRO A 118 41.65 7.19 -9.06
C PRO A 118 40.43 6.62 -8.38
N ALA A 119 39.40 6.29 -9.16
CA ALA A 119 38.24 5.61 -8.62
C ALA A 119 38.80 4.38 -7.92
N SER A 120 38.82 4.41 -6.57
CA SER A 120 38.95 3.18 -5.81
C SER A 120 37.94 2.24 -6.43
N PRO A 121 38.30 0.98 -6.75
CA PRO A 121 37.25 0.02 -7.06
C PRO A 121 36.30 0.12 -5.88
N VAL A 122 35.11 0.67 -6.14
CA VAL A 122 34.01 0.56 -5.21
C VAL A 122 33.99 -0.92 -4.94
N ASP A 123 34.26 -1.32 -3.70
CA ASP A 123 34.02 -2.69 -3.26
C ASP A 123 32.57 -2.92 -3.69
N ALA A 124 32.39 -3.60 -4.81
CA ALA A 124 31.09 -3.68 -5.46
C ALA A 124 30.28 -4.47 -4.45
N ALA A 125 29.47 -3.77 -3.65
CA ALA A 125 28.93 -4.34 -2.44
C ALA A 125 28.23 -5.65 -2.82
N VAL A 126 28.87 -6.76 -2.50
CA VAL A 126 28.44 -8.08 -2.94
C VAL A 126 27.13 -8.39 -2.24
N ALA A 127 26.25 -9.09 -2.94
CA ALA A 127 25.05 -9.66 -2.36
C ALA A 127 25.36 -11.07 -1.86
N ILE A 128 24.74 -11.45 -0.73
CA ILE A 128 24.82 -12.80 -0.18
C ILE A 128 23.50 -13.50 -0.49
N LEU A 129 23.53 -14.51 -1.35
CA LEU A 129 22.39 -15.39 -1.57
C LEU A 129 22.49 -16.58 -0.63
N ARG A 130 21.60 -16.65 0.35
CA ARG A 130 21.42 -17.81 1.22
C ARG A 130 20.22 -18.59 0.75
N GLY A 131 20.33 -19.90 0.69
CA GLY A 131 19.14 -20.66 0.31
C GLY A 131 19.12 -22.09 0.78
N ARG A 132 17.97 -22.72 0.56
CA ARG A 132 17.76 -24.14 0.82
C ARG A 132 17.17 -24.83 -0.41
N VAL A 133 17.75 -25.95 -0.82
CA VAL A 133 17.25 -26.81 -1.89
C VAL A 133 16.49 -27.99 -1.28
N ARG A 134 15.30 -28.25 -1.80
CA ARG A 134 14.44 -29.35 -1.37
C ARG A 134 13.75 -30.02 -2.56
N THR A 135 13.27 -31.24 -2.39
CA THR A 135 12.47 -31.92 -3.40
C THR A 135 11.06 -31.30 -3.46
N ARG A 136 10.59 -30.99 -4.67
CA ARG A 136 9.24 -30.48 -4.92
C ARG A 136 8.22 -31.56 -4.55
N GLY A 137 7.18 -31.19 -3.78
CA GLY A 137 6.20 -32.13 -3.25
C GLY A 137 6.55 -32.59 -1.83
N SER A 138 7.57 -33.44 -1.66
CA SER A 138 7.92 -34.01 -0.34
C SER A 138 8.61 -33.03 0.62
N ARG A 139 9.18 -31.94 0.11
CA ARG A 139 9.95 -30.92 0.85
C ARG A 139 11.17 -31.48 1.61
N VAL A 140 11.60 -32.70 1.30
CA VAL A 140 12.83 -33.30 1.85
C VAL A 140 14.04 -32.49 1.36
N ALA A 141 14.98 -32.21 2.26
CA ALA A 141 16.21 -31.50 1.93
C ALA A 141 17.01 -32.28 0.88
N VAL A 142 17.60 -31.58 -0.09
CA VAL A 142 18.43 -32.19 -1.13
C VAL A 142 19.89 -31.87 -0.82
N PRO A 143 20.64 -32.79 -0.20
CA PRO A 143 22.07 -32.61 0.04
C PRO A 143 22.90 -32.83 -1.23
N GLY A 144 24.03 -32.14 -1.36
CA GLY A 144 24.94 -32.28 -2.51
C GLY A 144 24.38 -31.72 -3.82
N ALA A 145 23.37 -30.84 -3.76
CA ALA A 145 22.86 -30.13 -4.92
C ALA A 145 23.88 -29.07 -5.35
N ASP A 146 24.22 -29.08 -6.64
CA ASP A 146 25.11 -28.14 -7.29
C ASP A 146 24.33 -26.89 -7.71
N VAL A 147 24.58 -25.76 -7.04
CA VAL A 147 24.00 -24.44 -7.33
C VAL A 147 25.07 -23.62 -8.06
N ARG A 148 24.84 -23.31 -9.34
CA ARG A 148 25.80 -22.55 -10.15
C ARG A 148 25.15 -21.39 -10.89
N ILE A 149 25.93 -20.37 -11.18
CA ILE A 149 25.57 -19.30 -12.12
C ILE A 149 26.50 -19.40 -13.34
N ALA A 150 26.08 -18.88 -14.49
CA ALA A 150 26.95 -18.76 -15.67
C ALA A 150 28.25 -18.01 -15.29
N GLY A 151 29.39 -18.70 -15.32
CA GLY A 151 30.69 -18.22 -14.85
C GLY A 151 31.31 -19.12 -13.77
N GLU A 152 32.01 -18.54 -12.79
CA GLU A 152 32.79 -19.27 -11.77
C GLU A 152 32.08 -19.43 -10.41
N HIS A 153 30.87 -18.89 -10.23
CA HIS A 153 30.22 -18.87 -8.92
C HIS A 153 29.40 -20.15 -8.70
N ARG A 154 29.84 -20.97 -7.73
CA ARG A 154 29.29 -22.30 -7.44
C ARG A 154 29.21 -22.53 -5.93
N ALA A 155 28.14 -23.15 -5.47
CA ALA A 155 27.99 -23.66 -4.12
C ALA A 155 27.35 -25.06 -4.14
N GLU A 156 27.64 -25.85 -3.12
CA GLU A 156 27.04 -27.17 -2.91
C GLU A 156 26.24 -27.17 -1.62
N THR A 157 25.08 -27.83 -1.62
CA THR A 157 24.20 -27.84 -0.45
C THR A 157 24.67 -28.79 0.65
N ASP A 158 24.49 -28.38 1.91
CA ASP A 158 24.76 -29.19 3.10
C ASP A 158 23.72 -30.31 3.31
N HIS A 159 23.86 -31.09 4.40
CA HIS A 159 22.93 -32.16 4.77
C HIS A 159 21.49 -31.69 5.02
N GLU A 160 21.28 -30.42 5.32
CA GLU A 160 19.96 -29.79 5.48
C GLU A 160 19.50 -29.05 4.20
N GLY A 161 20.21 -29.25 3.09
CA GLY A 161 19.95 -28.65 1.80
C GLY A 161 20.34 -27.17 1.72
N ARG A 162 21.07 -26.60 2.69
CA ARG A 162 21.42 -25.18 2.71
C ARG A 162 22.67 -24.89 1.88
N PHE A 163 22.71 -23.71 1.24
CA PHE A 163 23.88 -23.19 0.54
C PHE A 163 24.03 -21.67 0.81
N THR A 164 25.20 -21.14 0.49
CA THR A 164 25.46 -19.69 0.50
C THR A 164 26.37 -19.33 -0.66
N LEU A 165 26.01 -18.28 -1.41
CA LEU A 165 26.77 -17.73 -2.53
C LEU A 165 26.99 -16.24 -2.31
N THR A 166 28.20 -15.77 -2.58
CA THR A 166 28.52 -14.34 -2.63
C THR A 166 28.59 -13.92 -4.09
N LEU A 167 27.74 -12.98 -4.50
CA LEU A 167 27.51 -12.65 -5.91
C LEU A 167 27.57 -11.13 -6.13
N PRO A 168 27.98 -10.67 -7.32
CA PRO A 168 27.81 -9.26 -7.68
C PRO A 168 26.31 -8.91 -7.74
N PRO A 169 25.94 -7.65 -7.41
CA PRO A 169 24.55 -7.20 -7.54
C PRO A 169 24.10 -7.19 -9.01
N GLY A 170 22.82 -7.46 -9.24
CA GLY A 170 22.17 -7.49 -10.55
C GLY A 170 21.27 -8.71 -10.75
N HIS A 171 20.74 -8.85 -11.97
CA HIS A 171 19.95 -10.00 -12.37
C HIS A 171 20.85 -11.22 -12.60
N VAL A 172 20.56 -12.30 -11.88
CA VAL A 172 21.31 -13.56 -11.99
C VAL A 172 20.37 -14.71 -12.29
N THR A 173 20.80 -15.61 -13.17
CA THR A 173 20.12 -16.90 -13.41
C THR A 173 20.96 -18.00 -12.79
N LEU A 174 20.42 -18.65 -11.77
CA LEU A 174 20.99 -19.81 -11.12
C LEU A 174 20.49 -21.08 -11.79
N GLU A 175 21.37 -22.04 -11.99
CA GLU A 175 21.03 -23.39 -12.36
C GLU A 175 21.35 -24.33 -11.20
N VAL A 176 20.35 -25.09 -10.76
CA VAL A 176 20.50 -26.05 -9.67
C VAL A 176 20.36 -27.45 -10.22
N ARG A 177 21.36 -28.31 -10.00
CA ARG A 177 21.34 -29.73 -10.37
C ARG A 177 21.56 -30.61 -9.16
N ALA A 178 20.81 -31.69 -9.07
CA ALA A 178 21.02 -32.72 -8.06
C ALA A 178 20.75 -34.09 -8.66
N ARG A 179 21.38 -35.13 -8.11
CA ARG A 179 21.15 -36.50 -8.58
C ARG A 179 19.68 -36.90 -8.39
N GLY A 180 19.08 -37.53 -9.41
CA GLY A 180 17.69 -37.98 -9.37
C GLY A 180 16.67 -36.84 -9.43
N HIS A 181 17.09 -35.64 -9.83
CA HIS A 181 16.24 -34.46 -9.98
C HIS A 181 16.53 -33.76 -11.30
N GLU A 182 15.48 -33.23 -11.93
CA GLU A 182 15.60 -32.46 -13.16
C GLU A 182 16.39 -31.16 -12.87
N PRO A 183 17.36 -30.78 -13.72
CA PRO A 183 18.00 -29.47 -13.68
C PRO A 183 16.96 -28.35 -13.76
N GLN A 184 17.01 -27.39 -12.84
CA GLN A 184 16.06 -26.27 -12.83
C GLN A 184 16.79 -24.93 -12.70
N SER A 185 16.32 -23.94 -13.47
CA SER A 185 16.83 -22.58 -13.42
C SER A 185 15.93 -21.64 -12.60
N PHE A 186 16.55 -20.69 -11.90
CA PHE A 186 15.90 -19.69 -11.05
C PHE A 186 16.49 -18.32 -11.36
N ASN A 187 15.66 -17.28 -11.43
CA ASN A 187 16.10 -15.91 -11.68
C ASN A 187 15.95 -15.09 -10.41
N GLU A 188 17.02 -14.44 -9.97
CA GLU A 188 17.04 -13.55 -8.82
C GLU A 188 17.54 -12.15 -9.22
N ASP A 189 17.12 -11.14 -8.48
CA ASP A 189 17.58 -9.76 -8.65
C ASP A 189 18.24 -9.32 -7.33
N LEU A 190 19.56 -9.17 -7.34
CA LEU A 190 20.37 -8.97 -6.15
C LEU A 190 20.78 -7.51 -6.01
N ARG A 191 20.53 -6.90 -4.84
CA ARG A 191 20.96 -5.53 -4.55
C ARG A 191 22.31 -5.49 -3.85
N ALA A 192 23.00 -4.38 -4.03
CA ALA A 192 24.28 -4.10 -3.37
C ALA A 192 24.16 -4.21 -1.84
N GLY A 193 24.93 -5.12 -1.22
CA GLY A 193 24.93 -5.36 0.23
C GLY A 193 23.72 -6.12 0.79
N GLU A 194 22.87 -6.69 -0.08
CA GLU A 194 21.70 -7.48 0.32
C GLU A 194 22.09 -8.88 0.80
N THR A 195 21.37 -9.41 1.80
CA THR A 195 21.31 -10.85 2.06
C THR A 195 19.93 -11.37 1.68
N LEU A 196 19.84 -12.13 0.59
CA LEU A 196 18.59 -12.68 0.08
C LEU A 196 18.45 -14.14 0.51
N ASP A 197 17.35 -14.49 1.17
CA ASP A 197 17.03 -15.86 1.59
C ASP A 197 16.02 -16.51 0.62
N VAL A 198 16.41 -17.64 0.00
CA VAL A 198 15.61 -18.34 -1.03
C VAL A 198 15.39 -19.82 -0.73
N VAL A 199 14.33 -20.39 -1.30
CA VAL A 199 14.07 -21.84 -1.23
C VAL A 199 13.79 -22.39 -2.61
N TYR A 200 14.67 -23.26 -3.09
CA TYR A 200 14.55 -23.90 -4.40
C TYR A 200 13.95 -25.30 -4.28
N SER A 201 12.98 -25.59 -5.14
CA SER A 201 12.27 -26.87 -5.14
C SER A 201 12.43 -27.60 -6.46
N LEU A 202 13.30 -28.61 -6.47
CA LEU A 202 13.65 -29.42 -7.64
C LEU A 202 12.63 -30.52 -7.90
N MET A 203 12.32 -30.78 -9.16
CA MET A 203 11.47 -31.91 -9.54
C MET A 203 12.29 -33.21 -9.53
N PRO A 204 11.83 -34.31 -8.94
CA PRO A 204 12.50 -35.61 -9.08
C PRO A 204 12.38 -36.16 -10.51
N GLU A 205 13.43 -36.79 -11.04
CA GLU A 205 13.48 -37.38 -12.40
C GLU A 205 12.60 -38.61 -12.56
N THR A 206 12.30 -39.31 -11.46
CA THR A 206 11.47 -40.51 -11.50
C THR A 206 10.42 -40.41 -10.41
N ILE A 207 9.15 -40.27 -10.84
CA ILE A 207 8.00 -40.42 -9.95
C ILE A 207 7.80 -41.94 -9.82
N ASP A 208 8.06 -42.50 -8.64
CA ASP A 208 7.80 -43.92 -8.36
C ASP A 208 6.32 -44.21 -8.67
N PRO A 209 5.99 -45.17 -9.57
CA PRO A 209 4.62 -45.47 -9.95
C PRO A 209 3.76 -46.00 -8.78
N TYR A 210 4.34 -46.31 -7.63
CA TYR A 210 3.63 -46.66 -6.40
C TYR A 210 3.48 -45.51 -5.39
N GLN A 211 3.87 -44.28 -5.77
CA GLN A 211 3.79 -43.12 -4.89
C GLN A 211 2.49 -42.32 -5.10
N THR A 212 1.63 -42.27 -4.08
CA THR A 212 0.48 -41.35 -4.05
C THR A 212 0.93 -39.99 -3.49
N ILE A 213 0.94 -38.96 -4.32
CA ILE A 213 1.25 -37.58 -3.90
C ILE A 213 -0.05 -36.88 -3.50
N VAL A 214 -0.31 -36.78 -2.20
CA VAL A 214 -1.40 -35.96 -1.67
C VAL A 214 -0.94 -34.49 -1.68
N ARG A 215 -1.57 -33.66 -2.52
CA ARG A 215 -1.40 -32.21 -2.51
C ARG A 215 -2.48 -31.60 -1.63
N SER A 216 -2.05 -30.88 -0.61
CA SER A 216 -2.91 -30.02 0.21
C SER A 216 -2.35 -28.60 0.13
N ASP A 217 -3.24 -27.61 0.13
CA ASP A 217 -2.82 -26.23 0.31
C ASP A 217 -2.07 -26.09 1.64
N ARG A 218 -1.01 -25.27 1.63
CA ARG A 218 -0.15 -25.08 2.80
C ARG A 218 -1.02 -24.57 3.95
N GLU A 219 -1.18 -25.35 5.01
CA GLU A 219 -1.75 -24.88 6.27
C GLU A 219 -1.00 -23.63 6.72
N ARG A 220 -1.75 -22.53 6.79
CA ARG A 220 -1.26 -21.25 7.29
C ARG A 220 -0.97 -21.42 8.77
N THR A 221 0.30 -21.29 9.15
CA THR A 221 0.72 -21.35 10.56
C THR A 221 0.15 -20.13 11.28
N GLU A 222 -0.63 -20.40 12.33
CA GLU A 222 -1.60 -19.52 12.99
C GLU A 222 -2.72 -19.00 12.07
N VAL A 223 -3.94 -19.49 12.32
CA VAL A 223 -5.15 -19.01 11.65
C VAL A 223 -5.50 -17.63 12.19
N SER A 224 -4.84 -16.60 11.68
CA SER A 224 -5.36 -15.24 11.80
C SER A 224 -6.67 -15.10 11.02
N ARG A 225 -6.84 -15.89 9.94
CA ARG A 225 -7.99 -15.87 9.03
C ARG A 225 -8.27 -17.26 8.45
N ILE A 226 -9.49 -17.77 8.64
CA ILE A 226 -10.11 -18.82 7.82
C ILE A 226 -10.83 -18.12 6.67
N ALA A 227 -10.42 -18.39 5.43
CA ALA A 227 -11.15 -17.96 4.25
C ALA A 227 -11.96 -19.16 3.76
N LEU A 228 -13.28 -18.98 3.66
CA LEU A 228 -14.21 -19.95 3.08
C LEU A 228 -14.61 -19.47 1.70
N GLU A 229 -14.56 -20.38 0.73
CA GLU A 229 -14.93 -20.11 -0.65
C GLU A 229 -16.40 -20.46 -0.95
N ARG A 230 -16.90 -20.08 -2.12
CA ARG A 230 -18.32 -20.22 -2.50
C ARG A 230 -18.89 -21.61 -2.22
N ALA A 231 -18.21 -22.66 -2.67
CA ALA A 231 -18.70 -24.03 -2.46
C ALA A 231 -18.81 -24.38 -0.96
N GLU A 232 -17.87 -23.91 -0.14
CA GLU A 232 -17.86 -24.20 1.30
C GLU A 232 -18.94 -23.43 2.05
N VAL A 233 -19.34 -22.23 1.59
CA VAL A 233 -20.40 -21.47 2.25
C VAL A 233 -21.81 -21.86 1.76
N HIS A 234 -21.94 -22.41 0.55
CA HIS A 234 -23.24 -22.76 -0.05
C HIS A 234 -23.63 -24.24 0.09
N ASP A 235 -22.67 -25.16 -0.01
CA ASP A 235 -22.99 -26.60 -0.17
C ASP A 235 -22.96 -27.38 1.16
N VAL A 236 -22.74 -26.71 2.29
CA VAL A 236 -22.60 -27.37 3.60
C VAL A 236 -23.96 -27.68 4.23
N PRO A 237 -24.28 -28.96 4.51
CA PRO A 237 -25.53 -29.34 5.17
C PRO A 237 -25.66 -28.77 6.59
N GLY A 238 -26.89 -28.49 7.01
CA GLY A 238 -27.20 -28.01 8.36
C GLY A 238 -27.12 -26.49 8.54
N THR A 239 -26.71 -25.75 7.50
CA THR A 239 -26.72 -24.28 7.48
C THR A 239 -28.09 -23.69 7.12
N MET A 240 -29.06 -24.52 6.74
CA MET A 240 -30.39 -24.08 6.30
C MET A 240 -30.34 -23.12 5.10
N GLY A 241 -29.31 -23.25 4.26
CA GLY A 241 -29.07 -22.38 3.09
C GLY A 241 -28.48 -21.01 3.43
N ASP A 242 -28.05 -20.78 4.67
CA ASP A 242 -27.44 -19.52 5.09
C ASP A 242 -25.90 -19.62 5.09
N PRO A 243 -25.21 -18.81 4.27
CA PRO A 243 -23.77 -18.92 4.12
C PRO A 243 -23.02 -18.59 5.41
N PHE A 244 -23.55 -17.70 6.27
CA PHE A 244 -22.85 -17.31 7.50
C PHE A 244 -22.92 -18.37 8.60
N ARG A 245 -23.86 -19.32 8.50
CA ARG A 245 -24.03 -20.37 9.51
C ARG A 245 -22.94 -21.44 9.44
N VAL A 246 -22.19 -21.52 8.33
CA VAL A 246 -21.03 -22.41 8.20
C VAL A 246 -19.96 -22.13 9.27
N VAL A 247 -19.82 -20.88 9.72
CA VAL A 247 -18.84 -20.50 10.74
C VAL A 247 -19.07 -21.25 12.05
N MET A 248 -20.33 -21.61 12.35
CA MET A 248 -20.68 -22.39 13.54
C MET A 248 -20.21 -23.85 13.50
N LEU A 249 -19.76 -24.33 12.34
CA LEU A 249 -19.21 -25.67 12.16
C LEU A 249 -17.68 -25.70 12.32
N LEU A 250 -17.05 -24.53 12.45
CA LEU A 250 -15.60 -24.42 12.56
C LEU A 250 -15.12 -24.69 13.99
N PRO A 251 -13.91 -25.27 14.15
CA PRO A 251 -13.32 -25.48 15.46
C PRO A 251 -13.24 -24.20 16.29
N GLY A 252 -13.66 -24.28 17.55
CA GLY A 252 -13.65 -23.14 18.46
C GLY A 252 -14.81 -22.18 18.28
N VAL A 253 -15.84 -22.54 17.50
CA VAL A 253 -17.12 -21.82 17.44
C VAL A 253 -18.21 -22.74 18.00
N SER A 254 -19.01 -22.22 18.93
CA SER A 254 -20.23 -22.89 19.40
C SER A 254 -21.46 -22.03 19.13
N ALA A 255 -22.66 -22.60 19.26
CA ALA A 255 -23.92 -21.87 19.19
C ALA A 255 -24.55 -21.78 20.59
N LEU A 256 -25.33 -20.72 20.84
CA LEU A 256 -26.07 -20.57 22.11
C LEU A 256 -27.08 -21.69 22.35
N ALA A 257 -27.75 -22.12 21.28
CA ALA A 257 -28.71 -23.21 21.27
C ALA A 257 -28.82 -23.79 19.85
N SER A 258 -29.35 -25.01 19.74
CA SER A 258 -29.63 -25.61 18.43
C SER A 258 -30.60 -24.72 17.63
N GLY A 259 -30.27 -24.46 16.36
CA GLY A 259 -31.08 -23.64 15.47
C GLY A 259 -30.89 -22.12 15.60
N VAL A 260 -30.25 -21.63 16.66
CA VAL A 260 -30.02 -20.18 16.87
C VAL A 260 -28.71 -19.74 16.22
N ALA A 261 -28.76 -18.74 15.33
CA ALA A 261 -27.63 -18.30 14.51
C ALA A 261 -26.70 -17.29 15.23
N TYR A 262 -26.37 -17.49 16.50
CA TYR A 262 -25.43 -16.62 17.23
C TYR A 262 -24.14 -17.38 17.55
N PRO A 263 -23.08 -17.24 16.72
CA PRO A 263 -21.80 -17.89 16.98
C PRO A 263 -21.15 -17.33 18.25
N VAL A 264 -20.61 -18.23 19.05
CA VAL A 264 -19.82 -18.00 20.26
C VAL A 264 -18.39 -18.40 19.91
N VAL A 265 -17.56 -17.42 19.60
CA VAL A 265 -16.19 -17.64 19.14
C VAL A 265 -15.26 -17.76 20.35
N ARG A 266 -14.66 -18.93 20.56
CA ARG A 266 -13.74 -19.22 21.67
C ARG A 266 -14.29 -18.83 23.06
N GLY A 267 -15.60 -18.98 23.24
CA GLY A 267 -16.30 -18.64 24.49
C GLY A 267 -16.59 -17.16 24.70
N SER A 268 -16.35 -16.30 23.70
CA SER A 268 -16.67 -14.88 23.78
C SER A 268 -18.18 -14.63 23.77
N GLN A 269 -18.64 -13.54 24.38
CA GLN A 269 -20.05 -13.13 24.25
C GLN A 269 -20.38 -12.87 22.76
N PRO A 270 -21.54 -13.31 22.23
CA PRO A 270 -21.88 -13.12 20.82
C PRO A 270 -21.80 -11.67 20.34
N ALA A 271 -22.16 -10.72 21.21
CA ALA A 271 -22.08 -9.28 20.93
C ALA A 271 -20.64 -8.74 20.74
N SER A 272 -19.63 -9.54 21.05
CA SER A 272 -18.22 -9.18 20.91
C SER A 272 -17.58 -9.67 19.60
N THR A 273 -18.30 -10.46 18.80
CA THR A 273 -17.95 -10.81 17.43
C THR A 273 -18.52 -9.75 16.48
N GLY A 274 -17.68 -9.20 15.60
CA GLY A 274 -18.12 -8.23 14.59
C GLY A 274 -18.56 -8.91 13.31
N TYR A 275 -19.65 -8.42 12.72
CA TYR A 275 -20.15 -8.88 11.44
C TYR A 275 -19.98 -7.79 10.38
N PHE A 276 -19.54 -8.20 9.20
CA PHE A 276 -19.25 -7.31 8.08
C PHE A 276 -19.73 -7.90 6.76
N ILE A 277 -20.03 -7.02 5.81
CA ILE A 277 -20.24 -7.37 4.42
C ILE A 277 -19.33 -6.45 3.59
N ASP A 278 -18.35 -7.00 2.91
CA ASP A 278 -17.38 -6.24 2.12
C ASP A 278 -16.67 -5.14 2.95
N GLY A 279 -16.41 -5.46 4.22
CA GLY A 279 -15.85 -4.56 5.24
C GLY A 279 -16.84 -3.56 5.86
N ILE A 280 -18.12 -3.57 5.47
CA ILE A 280 -19.15 -2.68 6.03
C ILE A 280 -19.77 -3.32 7.26
N ARG A 281 -19.70 -2.65 8.41
CA ARG A 281 -20.22 -3.19 9.67
C ARG A 281 -21.74 -3.38 9.65
N VAL A 282 -22.17 -4.58 10.00
CA VAL A 282 -23.57 -4.99 10.15
C VAL A 282 -23.90 -5.09 11.64
N PRO A 283 -24.86 -4.32 12.17
CA PRO A 283 -25.21 -4.35 13.61
C PRO A 283 -25.78 -5.69 14.05
N ILE A 284 -26.64 -6.27 13.22
CA ILE A 284 -27.29 -7.55 13.44
C ILE A 284 -27.25 -8.33 12.13
N LEU A 285 -26.43 -9.39 12.09
CA LEU A 285 -26.28 -10.18 10.87
C LEU A 285 -27.44 -11.13 10.64
N PHE A 286 -28.02 -11.67 11.71
CA PHE A 286 -29.11 -12.64 11.63
C PHE A 286 -30.39 -12.04 12.19
N HIS A 287 -31.47 -12.23 11.45
CA HIS A 287 -32.79 -11.93 11.97
C HIS A 287 -33.05 -12.68 13.28
N LEU A 288 -33.79 -12.05 14.19
CA LEU A 288 -34.02 -12.55 15.54
C LEU A 288 -34.60 -13.97 15.55
N PHE A 289 -34.38 -14.69 16.65
CA PHE A 289 -34.79 -16.09 16.86
C PHE A 289 -34.09 -17.07 15.89
N LEU A 290 -34.88 -17.73 15.03
CA LEU A 290 -34.40 -18.74 14.08
C LEU A 290 -34.26 -18.15 12.67
N GLY A 291 -34.24 -16.82 12.55
CA GLY A 291 -34.16 -16.13 11.28
C GLY A 291 -32.81 -16.32 10.55
N PRO A 292 -32.80 -16.15 9.22
CA PRO A 292 -31.57 -16.22 8.44
C PRO A 292 -30.75 -14.93 8.55
N ALA A 293 -29.57 -14.94 7.93
CA ALA A 293 -28.78 -13.75 7.70
C ALA A 293 -29.53 -12.72 6.85
N VAL A 294 -29.32 -11.44 7.16
CA VAL A 294 -29.92 -10.24 6.51
C VAL A 294 -29.40 -9.98 5.08
N VAL A 295 -28.89 -11.02 4.43
CA VAL A 295 -28.29 -11.02 3.10
C VAL A 295 -28.78 -12.24 2.36
N GLN A 296 -29.26 -12.06 1.12
CA GLN A 296 -29.55 -13.16 0.22
C GLN A 296 -28.32 -14.07 0.02
N PRO A 297 -28.43 -15.41 0.06
CA PRO A 297 -27.27 -16.30 0.02
C PRO A 297 -26.44 -16.10 -1.25
N ALA A 298 -27.09 -16.03 -2.41
CA ALA A 298 -26.44 -15.85 -3.71
C ALA A 298 -25.64 -14.53 -3.82
N PHE A 299 -25.94 -13.55 -2.96
CA PHE A 299 -25.22 -12.27 -2.92
C PHE A 299 -23.85 -12.41 -2.23
N VAL A 300 -23.58 -13.52 -1.54
CA VAL A 300 -22.33 -13.82 -0.83
C VAL A 300 -21.50 -14.83 -1.62
N ASP A 301 -20.26 -14.46 -1.93
CA ASP A 301 -19.27 -15.31 -2.60
C ASP A 301 -18.49 -16.19 -1.63
N GLY A 302 -18.25 -15.68 -0.43
CA GLY A 302 -17.41 -16.36 0.54
C GLY A 302 -17.31 -15.58 1.83
N ILE A 303 -16.62 -16.15 2.81
CA ILE A 303 -16.51 -15.59 4.15
C ILE A 303 -15.05 -15.53 4.56
N ASP A 304 -14.67 -14.44 5.22
CA ASP A 304 -13.43 -14.32 5.97
C ASP A 304 -13.74 -14.30 7.45
N PHE A 305 -13.29 -15.35 8.13
CA PHE A 305 -13.47 -15.51 9.55
C PHE A 305 -12.14 -15.35 10.29
N PHE A 306 -12.10 -14.42 11.24
CA PHE A 306 -10.94 -14.12 12.07
C PHE A 306 -11.22 -14.58 13.50
N PRO A 307 -10.87 -15.82 13.90
CA PRO A 307 -11.15 -16.33 15.22
C PRO A 307 -10.23 -15.71 16.29
N GLY A 308 -10.57 -14.52 16.80
CA GLY A 308 -9.82 -13.83 17.84
C GLY A 308 -9.54 -12.36 17.51
N VAL A 309 -8.26 -11.97 17.40
CA VAL A 309 -7.90 -10.58 17.08
C VAL A 309 -7.97 -10.39 15.56
N ALA A 310 -8.97 -9.64 15.12
CA ALA A 310 -9.12 -9.25 13.72
C ALA A 310 -8.13 -8.13 13.33
N PRO A 311 -7.83 -7.97 12.03
CA PRO A 311 -7.05 -6.85 11.53
C PRO A 311 -7.59 -5.48 11.98
N PRO A 312 -6.73 -4.43 12.09
CA PRO A 312 -7.11 -3.13 12.62
C PRO A 312 -8.29 -2.46 11.90
N GLU A 313 -8.50 -2.73 10.61
CA GLU A 313 -9.62 -2.22 9.82
C GLU A 313 -11.01 -2.63 10.35
N TYR A 314 -11.10 -3.75 11.09
CA TYR A 314 -12.35 -4.21 11.72
C TYR A 314 -12.57 -3.63 13.12
N GLY A 315 -11.60 -2.88 13.64
CA GLY A 315 -11.66 -2.24 14.95
C GLY A 315 -11.48 -3.22 16.11
N ARG A 316 -11.99 -2.83 17.29
CA ARG A 316 -11.74 -3.53 18.56
C ARG A 316 -12.80 -4.59 18.83
N LEU A 317 -12.58 -5.80 18.32
CA LEU A 317 -13.47 -6.95 18.51
C LEU A 317 -12.77 -8.01 19.37
N LEU A 318 -13.43 -8.46 20.43
CA LEU A 318 -12.86 -9.47 21.34
C LEU A 318 -13.16 -10.90 20.86
N GLY A 319 -14.30 -11.10 20.19
CA GLY A 319 -14.77 -12.38 19.67
C GLY A 319 -14.44 -12.61 18.20
N GLY A 320 -13.57 -11.82 17.59
CA GLY A 320 -13.25 -11.94 16.17
C GLY A 320 -14.15 -11.16 15.23
N ALA A 321 -13.91 -11.35 13.93
CA ALA A 321 -14.67 -10.76 12.85
C ALA A 321 -15.11 -11.82 11.85
N ILE A 322 -16.31 -11.67 11.32
CA ILE A 322 -16.86 -12.47 10.22
C ILE A 322 -17.24 -11.48 9.12
N ASP A 323 -16.53 -11.52 7.99
CA ASP A 323 -16.76 -10.65 6.83
C ASP A 323 -17.27 -11.47 5.64
N GLY A 324 -18.48 -11.16 5.17
CA GLY A 324 -19.05 -11.74 3.97
C GLY A 324 -18.58 -10.98 2.73
N ARG A 325 -17.86 -11.65 1.84
CA ARG A 325 -17.47 -11.09 0.55
C ARG A 325 -18.64 -11.16 -0.41
N ILE A 326 -18.99 -10.04 -1.05
CA ILE A 326 -20.12 -10.04 -2.00
C ILE A 326 -19.70 -10.69 -3.33
N ALA A 327 -20.61 -11.47 -3.91
CA ALA A 327 -20.42 -12.11 -5.22
C ALA A 327 -20.21 -11.06 -6.31
N ARG A 328 -19.17 -11.18 -7.13
CA ARG A 328 -18.97 -10.24 -8.26
C ARG A 328 -20.18 -10.23 -9.19
N ALA A 329 -20.62 -9.03 -9.60
CA ALA A 329 -21.73 -8.91 -10.54
C ALA A 329 -21.38 -9.50 -11.91
N HIS A 330 -22.28 -10.29 -12.48
CA HIS A 330 -22.17 -10.70 -13.87
C HIS A 330 -22.41 -9.49 -14.78
N ASP A 331 -21.53 -9.31 -15.76
CA ASP A 331 -21.51 -8.15 -16.65
C ASP A 331 -21.72 -8.53 -18.14
N ASP A 332 -22.05 -9.79 -18.41
CA ASP A 332 -22.14 -10.39 -19.74
C ASP A 332 -23.58 -10.66 -20.21
N ARG A 333 -24.49 -11.02 -19.29
CA ARG A 333 -25.91 -11.26 -19.58
C ARG A 333 -26.77 -11.12 -18.32
N VAL A 334 -28.08 -11.07 -18.52
CA VAL A 334 -29.04 -11.11 -17.41
C VAL A 334 -28.94 -12.45 -16.69
N HIS A 335 -28.79 -12.42 -15.36
CA HIS A 335 -28.78 -13.60 -14.52
C HIS A 335 -29.88 -13.51 -13.46
N LEU A 336 -30.61 -14.60 -13.27
CA LEU A 336 -31.60 -14.76 -12.21
C LEU A 336 -31.25 -16.01 -11.40
N ASP A 337 -31.00 -15.81 -10.11
CA ASP A 337 -30.95 -16.87 -9.11
C ASP A 337 -32.23 -16.80 -8.29
N ALA A 338 -32.91 -17.93 -8.09
CA ALA A 338 -34.12 -17.98 -7.28
C ALA A 338 -34.24 -19.33 -6.60
N TYR A 339 -34.77 -19.33 -5.38
CA TYR A 339 -34.99 -20.55 -4.61
C TYR A 339 -36.27 -20.44 -3.78
N ALA A 340 -36.87 -21.60 -3.50
CA ALA A 340 -38.00 -21.75 -2.60
C ALA A 340 -37.77 -22.98 -1.72
N ASP A 341 -37.85 -22.78 -0.41
CA ASP A 341 -37.73 -23.81 0.60
C ASP A 341 -38.87 -23.69 1.63
N VAL A 342 -38.88 -24.56 2.64
CA VAL A 342 -39.95 -24.61 3.65
C VAL A 342 -40.02 -23.34 4.51
N LEU A 343 -38.90 -22.62 4.62
CA LEU A 343 -38.74 -21.44 5.47
C LEU A 343 -38.68 -20.15 4.67
N ASN A 344 -38.27 -20.17 3.41
CA ASN A 344 -37.96 -18.97 2.64
C ASN A 344 -38.28 -19.09 1.15
N LEU A 345 -38.50 -17.92 0.54
CA LEU A 345 -38.51 -17.69 -0.91
C LEU A 345 -37.55 -16.52 -1.19
N GLY A 346 -36.57 -16.71 -2.05
CA GLY A 346 -35.56 -15.69 -2.34
C GLY A 346 -35.25 -15.58 -3.82
N ALA A 347 -34.83 -14.39 -4.26
CA ALA A 347 -34.36 -14.17 -5.61
C ALA A 347 -33.25 -13.11 -5.66
N MET A 348 -32.36 -13.26 -6.63
CA MET A 348 -31.35 -12.28 -7.01
C MET A 348 -31.34 -12.12 -8.53
N LEU A 349 -31.47 -10.88 -8.99
CA LEU A 349 -31.47 -10.49 -10.39
C LEU A 349 -30.24 -9.62 -10.67
N GLU A 350 -29.49 -9.97 -11.70
CA GLU A 350 -28.35 -9.20 -12.21
C GLU A 350 -28.63 -8.74 -13.63
N LEU A 351 -28.52 -7.43 -13.85
CA LEU A 351 -28.83 -6.74 -15.10
C LEU A 351 -27.59 -5.99 -15.59
N PRO A 352 -26.90 -6.47 -16.63
CA PRO A 352 -25.85 -5.70 -17.30
C PRO A 352 -26.47 -4.67 -18.25
N VAL A 353 -25.91 -3.46 -18.24
CA VAL A 353 -26.20 -2.37 -19.15
C VAL A 353 -24.94 -2.12 -19.98
N GLU A 354 -24.83 -2.83 -21.10
CA GLU A 354 -23.62 -2.84 -21.95
C GLU A 354 -23.25 -1.44 -22.45
N SER A 355 -24.24 -0.62 -22.82
CA SER A 355 -24.02 0.72 -23.38
C SER A 355 -23.24 1.65 -22.46
N THR A 356 -23.34 1.43 -21.15
CA THR A 356 -22.63 2.21 -20.13
C THR A 356 -21.54 1.41 -19.45
N GLY A 357 -21.53 0.08 -19.52
CA GLY A 357 -20.65 -0.77 -18.71
C GLY A 357 -21.07 -0.81 -17.24
N THR A 358 -22.37 -0.62 -16.97
CA THR A 358 -22.97 -0.72 -15.63
C THR A 358 -23.52 -2.14 -15.41
N SER A 359 -23.41 -2.67 -14.20
CA SER A 359 -24.13 -3.85 -13.75
C SER A 359 -24.97 -3.51 -12.52
N ILE A 360 -26.25 -3.89 -12.54
CA ILE A 360 -27.19 -3.68 -11.44
C ILE A 360 -27.55 -5.04 -10.85
N THR A 361 -27.32 -5.24 -9.56
CA THR A 361 -27.77 -6.43 -8.82
C THR A 361 -28.87 -6.02 -7.85
N LEU A 362 -29.99 -6.73 -7.86
CA LEU A 362 -31.08 -6.60 -6.89
C LEU A 362 -31.30 -7.96 -6.24
N ALA A 363 -31.37 -8.00 -4.92
CA ALA A 363 -31.65 -9.21 -4.18
C ALA A 363 -32.63 -8.95 -3.04
N GLY A 364 -33.45 -9.95 -2.76
CA GLY A 364 -34.39 -9.90 -1.65
C GLY A 364 -34.96 -11.27 -1.32
N ARG A 365 -35.48 -11.37 -0.11
CA ARG A 365 -36.02 -12.60 0.46
C ARG A 365 -37.35 -12.32 1.16
N ILE A 366 -38.25 -13.30 1.07
CA ILE A 366 -39.44 -13.42 1.89
C ILE A 366 -39.24 -14.63 2.77
N SER A 367 -39.32 -14.47 4.10
CA SER A 367 -39.22 -15.59 5.04
C SER A 367 -40.56 -15.89 5.71
N TYR A 368 -40.90 -17.16 5.79
CA TYR A 368 -42.05 -17.67 6.56
C TYR A 368 -41.69 -17.88 8.04
N THR A 369 -40.39 -17.80 8.39
CA THR A 369 -39.88 -18.01 9.75
C THR A 369 -40.58 -17.15 10.80
N PRO A 370 -40.85 -15.84 10.59
CA PRO A 370 -41.59 -15.03 11.56
C PRO A 370 -42.96 -15.63 11.91
N TRP A 371 -43.72 -16.00 10.88
CA TRP A 371 -45.05 -16.58 11.02
C TRP A 371 -45.00 -17.96 11.68
N LEU A 372 -44.06 -18.83 11.29
CA LEU A 372 -43.90 -20.16 11.87
C LEU A 372 -43.51 -20.11 13.35
N VAL A 373 -42.58 -19.22 13.72
CA VAL A 373 -42.18 -19.02 15.11
C VAL A 373 -43.32 -18.41 15.92
N ALA A 374 -44.03 -17.42 15.36
CA ALA A 374 -45.22 -16.86 15.99
C ALA A 374 -46.32 -17.91 16.21
N LEU A 375 -46.58 -18.76 15.22
CA LEU A 375 -47.53 -19.86 15.32
C LEU A 375 -47.14 -20.83 16.43
N ALA A 376 -45.90 -21.34 16.41
CA ALA A 376 -45.41 -22.29 17.41
C ALA A 376 -45.44 -21.69 18.83
N GLY A 377 -44.98 -20.44 18.99
CA GLY A 377 -45.04 -19.71 20.24
C GLY A 377 -46.48 -19.54 20.74
N ASN A 378 -47.41 -19.19 19.86
CA ASN A 378 -48.82 -19.00 20.22
C ASN A 378 -49.57 -20.31 20.51
N LEU A 379 -49.14 -21.45 19.96
CA LEU A 379 -49.72 -22.75 20.29
C LEU A 379 -49.40 -23.19 21.72
N VAL A 380 -48.26 -22.76 22.26
CA VAL A 380 -47.75 -23.23 23.56
C VAL A 380 -47.85 -22.17 24.66
N LEU A 381 -47.54 -20.92 24.33
CA LEU A 381 -47.28 -19.86 25.31
C LEU A 381 -48.40 -18.80 25.37
N ARG A 382 -49.36 -18.81 24.43
CA ARG A 382 -50.35 -17.72 24.30
C ARG A 382 -51.14 -17.44 25.58
N GLU A 383 -51.53 -18.49 26.29
CA GLU A 383 -52.29 -18.36 27.55
C GLU A 383 -51.45 -17.76 28.70
N PHE A 384 -50.12 -17.84 28.60
CA PHE A 384 -49.19 -17.34 29.63
C PHE A 384 -48.69 -15.92 29.36
N ILE A 385 -48.37 -15.62 28.10
CA ILE A 385 -47.68 -14.38 27.72
C ILE A 385 -48.45 -13.52 26.71
N GLY A 386 -49.63 -13.95 26.25
CA GLY A 386 -50.39 -13.26 25.20
C GLY A 386 -49.96 -13.65 23.78
N THR A 387 -50.46 -12.92 22.78
CA THR A 387 -50.21 -13.29 21.37
C THR A 387 -48.84 -12.78 20.94
N PHE A 388 -47.89 -13.69 20.74
CA PHE A 388 -46.57 -13.38 20.22
C PHE A 388 -46.64 -13.03 18.73
N VAL A 389 -46.02 -11.90 18.36
CA VAL A 389 -45.89 -11.41 16.99
C VAL A 389 -44.42 -11.21 16.66
N LEU A 390 -44.03 -11.60 15.46
CA LEU A 390 -42.67 -11.47 14.93
C LEU A 390 -42.80 -11.13 13.45
N ASP A 391 -41.97 -10.21 12.98
CA ASP A 391 -41.88 -9.80 11.58
C ASP A 391 -40.45 -9.34 11.29
N PHE A 392 -39.97 -9.62 10.09
CA PHE A 392 -38.71 -9.07 9.63
C PHE A 392 -38.67 -8.93 8.11
N TRP A 393 -37.82 -8.03 7.62
CA TRP A 393 -37.53 -7.88 6.20
C TRP A 393 -36.09 -7.41 6.00
N ASP A 394 -35.53 -7.75 4.85
CA ASP A 394 -34.21 -7.31 4.39
C ASP A 394 -34.23 -6.96 2.89
N TYR A 395 -33.28 -6.14 2.45
CA TYR A 395 -33.08 -5.84 1.03
C TYR A 395 -31.61 -5.62 0.72
N GLN A 396 -31.19 -5.94 -0.52
CA GLN A 396 -29.86 -5.62 -1.03
C GLN A 396 -29.95 -5.11 -2.47
N ALA A 397 -29.20 -4.05 -2.75
CA ALA A 397 -29.07 -3.47 -4.08
C ALA A 397 -27.62 -3.04 -4.32
N ARG A 398 -27.10 -3.35 -5.51
CA ARG A 398 -25.77 -2.91 -5.94
C ARG A 398 -25.83 -2.35 -7.34
N ILE A 399 -25.13 -1.25 -7.56
CA ILE A 399 -24.81 -0.71 -8.87
C ILE A 399 -23.30 -0.63 -8.98
N GLU A 400 -22.72 -1.26 -10.00
CA GLU A 400 -21.30 -1.18 -10.29
C GLU A 400 -21.09 -0.64 -11.70
N GLN A 401 -20.25 0.37 -11.83
CA GLN A 401 -19.97 1.09 -13.06
C GLN A 401 -18.49 0.98 -13.39
N LYS A 402 -18.17 0.40 -14.56
CA LYS A 402 -16.80 0.44 -15.09
C LYS A 402 -16.54 1.82 -15.69
N LEU A 403 -15.45 2.48 -15.28
CA LEU A 403 -15.08 3.83 -15.73
C LEU A 403 -13.92 3.83 -16.75
N GLY A 404 -13.49 2.65 -17.22
CA GLY A 404 -12.34 2.48 -18.11
C GLY A 404 -11.02 2.32 -17.35
N GLU A 405 -9.99 1.75 -18.01
CA GLU A 405 -8.64 1.56 -17.46
C GLU A 405 -8.60 0.82 -16.10
N GLY A 406 -9.52 -0.13 -15.91
CA GLY A 406 -9.64 -0.90 -14.67
C GLY A 406 -10.29 -0.14 -13.50
N ARG A 407 -10.69 1.13 -13.69
CA ARG A 407 -11.38 1.94 -12.68
C ARG A 407 -12.83 1.49 -12.52
N ARG A 408 -13.31 1.46 -11.28
CA ARG A 408 -14.66 1.03 -10.92
C ARG A 408 -15.28 1.96 -9.90
N LEU A 409 -16.59 2.18 -10.03
CA LEU A 409 -17.41 2.86 -9.02
C LEU A 409 -18.54 1.92 -8.62
N ARG A 410 -18.63 1.61 -7.33
CA ARG A 410 -19.66 0.74 -6.76
C ARG A 410 -20.51 1.52 -5.77
N LEU A 411 -21.82 1.45 -5.91
CA LEU A 411 -22.79 1.80 -4.87
C LEU A 411 -23.43 0.50 -4.36
N LEU A 412 -23.29 0.21 -3.07
CA LEU A 412 -23.94 -0.90 -2.39
C LEU A 412 -24.91 -0.34 -1.34
N VAL A 413 -26.15 -0.78 -1.36
CA VAL A 413 -27.17 -0.41 -0.36
C VAL A 413 -27.81 -1.68 0.16
N PHE A 414 -27.92 -1.80 1.48
CA PHE A 414 -28.64 -2.90 2.11
C PHE A 414 -29.20 -2.46 3.45
N GLY A 415 -30.22 -3.16 3.92
CA GLY A 415 -30.85 -2.86 5.20
C GLY A 415 -31.73 -3.99 5.68
N SER A 416 -32.09 -3.92 6.95
CA SER A 416 -32.95 -4.88 7.62
C SER A 416 -33.82 -4.20 8.65
N ASN A 417 -34.97 -4.80 8.95
CA ASN A 417 -35.76 -4.52 10.13
C ASN A 417 -36.24 -5.82 10.76
N ASP A 418 -36.16 -5.89 12.08
CA ASP A 418 -36.70 -6.96 12.91
C ASP A 418 -37.65 -6.34 13.94
N SER A 419 -38.89 -6.80 13.97
CA SER A 419 -39.92 -6.37 14.92
C SER A 419 -40.49 -7.56 15.66
N PHE A 420 -40.53 -7.52 16.99
CA PHE A 420 -41.12 -8.59 17.79
C PHE A 420 -41.88 -8.03 18.99
N GLY A 421 -42.87 -8.76 19.47
CA GLY A 421 -43.66 -8.27 20.59
C GLY A 421 -44.81 -9.15 21.00
N LEU A 422 -45.64 -8.60 21.89
CA LEU A 422 -46.85 -9.21 22.42
C LEU A 422 -48.05 -8.32 22.10
N ARG A 423 -49.14 -8.96 21.66
CA ARG A 423 -50.44 -8.34 21.43
C ARG A 423 -51.47 -8.91 22.42
N ASN A 424 -52.27 -8.03 23.01
CA ASN A 424 -53.39 -8.39 23.88
C ASN A 424 -54.62 -8.81 23.06
N GLY A 425 -55.50 -9.60 23.67
CA GLY A 425 -56.73 -10.14 23.04
C GLY A 425 -57.75 -9.10 22.55
N VAL A 426 -57.58 -7.81 22.87
CA VAL A 426 -58.45 -6.70 22.42
C VAL A 426 -57.85 -5.93 21.23
N GLY A 427 -56.80 -6.46 20.60
CA GLY A 427 -56.16 -5.85 19.42
C GLY A 427 -55.14 -4.74 19.72
N GLY A 428 -54.94 -4.38 20.99
CA GLY A 428 -53.90 -3.44 21.43
C GLY A 428 -52.50 -4.07 21.52
N LEU A 429 -51.46 -3.31 21.15
CA LEU A 429 -50.05 -3.66 21.33
C LEU A 429 -49.67 -3.52 22.81
N THR A 430 -49.02 -4.55 23.37
CA THR A 430 -48.61 -4.57 24.79
C THR A 430 -47.17 -4.10 24.93
N ALA A 431 -46.29 -4.70 24.15
CA ALA A 431 -44.88 -4.35 24.01
C ALA A 431 -44.42 -4.78 22.62
N MET A 432 -43.73 -3.90 21.90
CA MET A 432 -43.13 -4.17 20.61
C MET A 432 -41.74 -3.56 20.56
N GLU A 433 -40.75 -4.39 20.28
CA GLU A 433 -39.38 -3.99 20.04
C GLU A 433 -39.13 -4.01 18.54
N SER A 434 -38.34 -3.06 18.05
CA SER A 434 -37.88 -3.04 16.66
C SER A 434 -36.41 -2.67 16.59
N ILE A 435 -35.67 -3.35 15.72
CA ILE A 435 -34.27 -3.07 15.39
C ILE A 435 -34.20 -2.90 13.88
N LEU A 436 -33.76 -1.74 13.44
CA LEU A 436 -33.66 -1.37 12.03
C LEU A 436 -32.27 -0.84 11.73
N PHE A 437 -31.74 -1.22 10.57
CA PHE A 437 -30.56 -0.56 10.03
C PHE A 437 -30.63 -0.40 8.51
N HIS A 438 -29.97 0.64 8.03
CA HIS A 438 -29.67 0.85 6.60
C HIS A 438 -28.19 1.16 6.43
N ARG A 439 -27.60 0.68 5.35
CA ARG A 439 -26.22 0.94 4.93
C ARG A 439 -26.23 1.37 3.48
N ALA A 440 -25.40 2.37 3.16
CA ALA A 440 -25.08 2.78 1.80
C ALA A 440 -23.57 3.01 1.69
N ASP A 441 -22.90 2.35 0.76
CA ASP A 441 -21.46 2.40 0.55
C ASP A 441 -21.18 2.77 -0.91
N LEU A 442 -20.61 3.96 -1.12
CA LEU A 442 -20.10 4.41 -2.41
C LEU A 442 -18.59 4.25 -2.41
N ARG A 443 -18.06 3.39 -3.28
CA ARG A 443 -16.64 3.04 -3.34
C ARG A 443 -16.11 3.20 -4.77
N TYR A 444 -15.06 3.99 -4.91
CA TYR A 444 -14.26 4.08 -6.12
C TYR A 444 -12.98 3.25 -5.95
N SER A 445 -12.58 2.51 -6.97
CA SER A 445 -11.27 1.88 -6.99
C SER A 445 -10.59 1.94 -8.35
N GLN A 446 -9.26 1.94 -8.35
CA GLN A 446 -8.43 1.96 -9.55
C GLN A 446 -7.10 1.25 -9.35
N PRO A 447 -6.54 0.61 -10.39
CA PRO A 447 -5.17 0.11 -10.36
C PRO A 447 -4.17 1.24 -10.10
N LEU A 448 -3.16 0.99 -9.26
CA LEU A 448 -2.05 1.91 -9.00
C LEU A 448 -0.73 1.11 -8.89
N GLY A 449 0.01 1.05 -10.00
CA GLY A 449 1.25 0.25 -10.08
C GLY A 449 0.96 -1.25 -9.90
N ARG A 450 1.58 -1.88 -8.88
CA ARG A 450 1.29 -3.27 -8.48
C ARG A 450 0.15 -3.39 -7.46
N GLY A 451 -0.46 -2.27 -7.05
CA GLY A 451 -1.53 -2.24 -6.05
C GLY A 451 -2.83 -1.66 -6.61
N GLU A 452 -3.77 -1.38 -5.69
CA GLU A 452 -5.05 -0.76 -5.97
C GLU A 452 -5.23 0.44 -5.03
N LEU A 453 -5.66 1.58 -5.59
CA LEU A 453 -6.14 2.70 -4.80
C LEU A 453 -7.66 2.58 -4.69
N ALA A 454 -8.18 2.55 -3.46
CA ALA A 454 -9.60 2.60 -3.19
C ALA A 454 -9.94 3.80 -2.30
N ALA A 455 -11.07 4.46 -2.59
CA ALA A 455 -11.64 5.52 -1.78
C ALA A 455 -13.15 5.25 -1.64
N GLY A 456 -13.69 5.38 -0.44
CA GLY A 456 -15.10 5.10 -0.20
C GLY A 456 -15.72 5.99 0.87
N ILE A 457 -17.03 6.16 0.77
CA ILE A 457 -17.88 6.82 1.76
C ILE A 457 -18.98 5.84 2.11
N THR A 458 -19.07 5.50 3.39
CA THR A 458 -20.11 4.63 3.92
C THR A 458 -21.02 5.44 4.85
N TRP A 459 -22.32 5.40 4.58
CA TRP A 459 -23.38 5.95 5.42
C TRP A 459 -24.15 4.82 6.08
N GLY A 460 -24.57 5.05 7.33
CA GLY A 460 -25.37 4.11 8.09
C GLY A 460 -26.41 4.82 8.95
N LEU A 461 -27.60 4.21 9.04
CA LEU A 461 -28.66 4.59 9.99
C LEU A 461 -29.00 3.36 10.81
N ASP A 462 -28.95 3.47 12.13
CA ASP A 462 -29.34 2.43 13.08
C ASP A 462 -30.44 3.00 13.99
N ARG A 463 -31.53 2.24 14.19
CA ARG A 463 -32.64 2.62 15.06
C ARG A 463 -33.12 1.41 15.84
N SER A 464 -33.20 1.55 17.15
CA SER A 464 -33.93 0.63 18.02
C SER A 464 -35.08 1.37 18.69
N ASN A 465 -36.29 0.80 18.65
CA ASN A 465 -37.45 1.38 19.34
C ASN A 465 -38.13 0.34 20.21
N THR A 466 -38.55 0.78 21.39
CA THR A 466 -39.44 0.05 22.28
C THR A 466 -40.76 0.80 22.36
N LEU A 467 -41.85 0.17 21.94
CA LEU A 467 -43.21 0.67 22.06
C LEU A 467 -43.94 -0.18 23.11
N SER A 468 -44.24 0.40 24.27
CA SER A 468 -45.13 -0.22 25.26
C SER A 468 -46.42 0.58 25.39
N ALA A 469 -47.53 -0.09 25.64
CA ALA A 469 -48.71 0.61 26.13
C ALA A 469 -48.36 1.15 27.54
N GLN A 470 -48.35 2.47 27.72
CA GLN A 470 -48.38 3.02 29.07
C GLN A 470 -49.67 2.53 29.73
N GLN A 471 -49.54 1.93 30.91
CA GLN A 471 -50.67 1.47 31.73
C GLN A 471 -51.62 2.61 32.07
#